data_AF-A0AAD5BIX7-F1
#
_entry.id   AF-A0AAD5BIX7-F1
#
_cell.length_a   1.000
_cell.length_b   1.000
_cell.length_c   1.000
_cell.angle_alpha   90.00
_cell.angle_beta   90.00
_cell.angle_gamma   90.00
#
_symmetry.space_group_name_H-M   'P 1'
#
loop_
_entity.id
_entity.type
_entity.pdbx_description
1 polymer ?
#
loop_
_entity_poly.entity_id
_entity_poly.type
_entity_poly.pdbx_seq_one_letter_code
_entity_poly.pdbx_strand_id
1 'polypeptide(L)'
;MPSLDQDEKTIRLLNLVNEYQELTTIYRQHYINGFLNLSRANFQSEKTKFGKDTWDMRNYDACKIVDIIGESGEFNIIDRRLETPKSEADVDTHNTEMVPDTQLKNRKKQKETSNSTEKSDNTSYKDPILQFGVLTPPQLRTSQEDFDRALRLSVQIVNIQRKIVILTSELENI
;
A
#
# COMPACT_ATOMS: atom_id res chain seq x y z
N MET A 1 -26.60 -32.33 25.18
CA MET A 1 -26.77 -30.94 24.68
C MET A 1 -25.39 -30.39 24.42
N PRO A 2 -25.19 -29.56 23.39
CA PRO A 2 -24.01 -28.69 23.33
C PRO A 2 -23.98 -27.80 24.58
N SER A 3 -22.79 -27.33 24.94
CA SER A 3 -22.63 -26.29 25.94
C SER A 3 -22.85 -24.91 25.30
N LEU A 4 -23.29 -23.92 26.11
CA LEU A 4 -23.54 -22.56 25.62
C LEU A 4 -22.28 -21.91 24.99
N ASP A 5 -21.10 -22.28 25.49
CA ASP A 5 -19.78 -21.89 24.96
C ASP A 5 -19.50 -22.50 23.57
N GLN A 6 -19.88 -23.77 23.33
CA GLN A 6 -19.76 -24.39 22.00
C GLN A 6 -20.71 -23.74 20.99
N ASP A 7 -21.94 -23.39 21.39
CA ASP A 7 -22.88 -22.69 20.51
C ASP A 7 -22.38 -21.28 20.14
N GLU A 8 -21.85 -20.52 21.10
CA GLU A 8 -21.24 -19.20 20.85
C GLU A 8 -20.02 -19.29 19.92
N LYS A 9 -19.10 -20.23 20.17
CA LYS A 9 -17.95 -20.49 19.30
C LYS A 9 -18.38 -20.90 17.89
N THR A 10 -19.42 -21.72 17.75
CA THR A 10 -19.96 -22.15 16.44
C THR A 10 -20.55 -20.97 15.66
N ILE A 11 -21.28 -20.07 16.33
CA ILE A 11 -21.78 -18.82 15.72
C ILE A 11 -20.61 -17.93 15.28
N ARG A 12 -19.56 -17.80 16.11
CA ARG A 12 -18.35 -17.03 15.77
C ARG A 12 -17.59 -17.62 14.58
N LEU A 13 -17.51 -18.96 14.49
CA LEU A 13 -16.94 -19.66 13.33
C LEU A 13 -17.70 -19.33 12.04
N LEU A 14 -19.04 -19.42 12.09
CA LEU A 14 -19.89 -19.16 10.94
C LEU A 14 -19.74 -17.72 10.42
N ASN A 15 -19.64 -16.74 11.33
CA ASN A 15 -19.40 -15.34 10.99
C ASN A 15 -18.04 -15.13 10.31
N LEU A 16 -16.96 -15.74 10.83
CA LEU A 16 -15.62 -15.68 10.22
C LEU A 16 -15.59 -16.34 8.82
N VAL A 17 -16.32 -17.44 8.64
CA VAL A 17 -16.45 -18.12 7.34
C VAL A 17 -17.22 -17.25 6.33
N ASN A 18 -18.25 -16.51 6.77
CA ASN A 18 -18.96 -15.55 5.92
C ASN A 18 -18.05 -14.37 5.52
N GLU A 19 -17.37 -13.74 6.49
CA GLU A 19 -16.41 -12.65 6.26
C GLU A 19 -15.32 -13.07 5.25
N TYR A 20 -14.79 -14.30 5.40
CA TYR A 20 -13.83 -14.90 4.47
C TYR A 20 -14.38 -15.01 3.03
N GLN A 21 -15.64 -15.43 2.85
CA GLN A 21 -16.26 -15.57 1.52
C GLN A 21 -16.51 -14.21 0.85
N GLU A 22 -16.96 -13.22 1.61
CA GLU A 22 -17.16 -11.84 1.12
C GLU A 22 -15.83 -11.21 0.69
N LEU A 23 -14.82 -11.24 1.56
CA LEU A 23 -13.49 -10.69 1.25
C LEU A 23 -12.81 -11.42 0.09
N THR A 24 -12.93 -12.74 0.00
CA THR A 24 -12.43 -13.53 -1.15
C THR A 24 -13.09 -13.11 -2.47
N THR A 25 -14.39 -12.77 -2.43
CA THR A 25 -15.13 -12.30 -3.60
C THR A 25 -14.65 -10.92 -4.05
N ILE A 26 -14.47 -9.99 -3.11
CA ILE A 26 -13.98 -8.61 -3.38
C ILE A 26 -12.51 -8.66 -3.86
N TYR A 27 -11.67 -9.47 -3.22
CA TYR A 27 -10.28 -9.75 -3.60
C TYR A 27 -10.16 -10.22 -5.06
N ARG A 28 -10.99 -11.20 -5.45
CA ARG A 28 -11.04 -11.71 -6.82
C ARG A 28 -11.46 -10.61 -7.81
N GLN A 29 -12.43 -9.78 -7.44
CA GLN A 29 -12.90 -8.68 -8.31
C GLN A 29 -11.81 -7.64 -8.56
N HIS A 30 -11.03 -7.27 -7.55
CA HIS A 30 -9.88 -6.37 -7.74
C HIS A 30 -8.79 -6.99 -8.62
N TYR A 31 -8.48 -8.28 -8.48
CA TYR A 31 -7.54 -8.95 -9.39
C TYR A 31 -8.03 -8.95 -10.85
N ILE A 32 -9.31 -9.22 -11.09
CA ILE A 32 -9.92 -9.16 -12.43
C ILE A 32 -9.84 -7.73 -13.00
N ASN A 33 -10.20 -6.72 -12.21
CA ASN A 33 -10.14 -5.31 -12.62
C ASN A 33 -8.70 -4.87 -12.89
N GLY A 34 -7.74 -5.24 -12.04
CA GLY A 34 -6.32 -4.94 -12.17
C GLY A 34 -5.74 -5.46 -13.48
N PHE A 35 -6.00 -6.73 -13.82
CA PHE A 35 -5.56 -7.31 -15.10
C PHE A 35 -6.31 -6.73 -16.32
N LEU A 36 -7.60 -6.41 -16.20
CA LEU A 36 -8.37 -5.76 -17.27
C LEU A 36 -7.88 -4.33 -17.54
N ASN A 37 -7.52 -3.58 -16.50
CA ASN A 37 -6.96 -2.24 -16.63
C ASN A 37 -5.51 -2.28 -17.17
N LEU A 38 -4.71 -3.29 -16.80
CA LEU A 38 -3.40 -3.55 -17.40
C LEU A 38 -3.51 -3.91 -18.89
N SER A 39 -4.45 -4.77 -19.29
CA SER A 39 -4.63 -5.14 -20.70
C SER A 39 -5.14 -3.96 -21.54
N ARG A 40 -6.01 -3.10 -20.98
CA ARG A 40 -6.41 -1.83 -21.59
C ARG A 40 -5.25 -0.86 -21.77
N ALA A 41 -4.40 -0.70 -20.76
CA ALA A 41 -3.17 0.10 -20.88
C ALA A 41 -2.28 -0.44 -22.01
N ASN A 42 -2.02 -1.76 -22.01
CA ASN A 42 -1.21 -2.46 -23.01
C ASN A 42 -1.82 -2.49 -24.43
N PHE A 43 -3.12 -2.33 -24.58
CA PHE A 43 -3.78 -2.18 -25.88
C PHE A 43 -3.62 -0.75 -26.43
N GLN A 44 -3.77 0.26 -25.56
CA GLN A 44 -3.65 1.67 -25.94
C GLN A 44 -2.20 2.13 -26.16
N SER A 45 -1.22 1.50 -25.50
CA SER A 45 0.20 1.78 -25.72
C SER A 45 0.76 1.03 -26.93
N GLU A 46 0.84 1.70 -28.08
CA GLU A 46 1.41 1.13 -29.32
C GLU A 46 2.87 0.67 -29.12
N LYS A 47 3.70 1.52 -28.50
CA LYS A 47 5.18 1.40 -28.49
C LYS A 47 5.76 0.65 -27.30
N THR A 48 5.00 0.51 -26.21
CA THR A 48 5.45 -0.10 -24.95
C THR A 48 4.41 -1.09 -24.45
N LYS A 49 4.84 -2.20 -23.87
CA LYS A 49 3.97 -3.13 -23.15
C LYS A 49 4.43 -3.20 -21.69
N PHE A 50 3.61 -2.70 -20.80
CA PHE A 50 3.82 -2.69 -19.35
C PHE A 50 3.76 -4.13 -18.83
N GLY A 51 4.87 -4.57 -18.26
CA GLY A 51 5.11 -5.95 -17.83
C GLY A 51 6.53 -6.11 -17.29
N LYS A 52 6.93 -7.34 -16.99
CA LYS A 52 8.26 -7.65 -16.41
C LYS A 52 9.42 -7.13 -17.27
N ASP A 53 9.28 -7.22 -18.58
CA ASP A 53 10.32 -6.87 -19.55
C ASP A 53 10.49 -5.35 -19.73
N THR A 54 9.65 -4.53 -19.09
CA THR A 54 9.71 -3.06 -19.10
C THR A 54 9.86 -2.44 -17.70
N TRP A 55 10.26 -3.23 -16.69
CA TRP A 55 10.68 -2.70 -15.39
C TRP A 55 12.04 -1.98 -15.50
N ASP A 56 12.20 -0.85 -14.80
CA ASP A 56 13.50 -0.21 -14.64
C ASP A 56 14.40 -1.09 -13.75
N MET A 57 15.51 -1.56 -14.31
CA MET A 57 16.47 -2.45 -13.64
C MET A 57 17.39 -1.72 -12.64
N ARG A 58 17.23 -0.40 -12.46
CA ARG A 58 17.85 0.36 -11.38
C ARG A 58 17.24 -0.01 -10.02
N ASN A 59 17.95 0.35 -8.96
CA ASN A 59 17.53 0.06 -7.58
C ASN A 59 16.14 0.67 -7.27
N TYR A 60 15.15 -0.20 -7.11
CA TYR A 60 13.82 0.09 -6.59
C TYR A 60 13.54 -0.84 -5.40
N ASP A 61 13.57 -0.29 -4.20
CA ASP A 61 13.30 -1.07 -2.99
C ASP A 61 11.81 -1.38 -2.83
N ALA A 62 11.49 -2.56 -2.29
CA ALA A 62 10.11 -2.99 -2.10
C ALA A 62 9.34 -2.02 -1.19
N CYS A 63 8.45 -1.22 -1.78
CA CYS A 63 7.75 -0.14 -1.09
C CYS A 63 6.74 -0.62 -0.04
N LYS A 64 6.34 -1.89 -0.08
CA LYS A 64 5.41 -2.50 0.87
C LYS A 64 6.00 -3.79 1.41
N ILE A 65 5.87 -3.99 2.71
CA ILE A 65 6.23 -5.23 3.41
C ILE A 65 5.03 -5.72 4.21
N VAL A 66 5.00 -7.03 4.48
CA VAL A 66 4.08 -7.63 5.45
C VAL A 66 4.89 -7.93 6.70
N ASP A 67 4.42 -7.46 7.85
CA ASP A 67 5.05 -7.70 9.16
C ASP A 67 4.00 -8.12 10.20
N ILE A 68 4.46 -8.68 11.32
CA ILE A 68 3.62 -9.16 12.42
C ILE A 68 3.58 -8.08 13.51
N ILE A 69 2.41 -7.50 13.76
CA ILE A 69 2.25 -6.41 14.73
C ILE A 69 1.63 -6.94 16.02
N GLY A 70 2.44 -6.95 17.09
CA GLY A 70 2.00 -7.24 18.46
C GLY A 70 1.87 -8.73 18.81
N GLU A 71 1.59 -8.99 20.08
CA GLU A 71 1.49 -10.34 20.67
C GLU A 71 0.32 -11.17 20.10
N SER A 72 -0.68 -10.52 19.50
CA SER A 72 -1.77 -11.19 18.75
C SER A 72 -1.26 -11.92 17.50
N GLY A 73 -0.07 -11.59 17.03
CA GLY A 73 0.56 -12.22 15.88
C GLY A 73 -0.10 -11.89 14.54
N GLU A 74 -0.92 -10.84 14.43
CA GLU A 74 -1.62 -10.48 13.19
C GLU A 74 -0.71 -9.85 12.14
N PHE A 75 -0.84 -10.29 10.88
CA PHE A 75 -0.12 -9.72 9.75
C PHE A 75 -0.70 -8.37 9.34
N ASN A 76 0.17 -7.40 9.06
CA ASN A 76 -0.20 -6.06 8.61
C ASN A 76 0.70 -5.58 7.47
N ILE A 77 0.20 -4.69 6.60
CA ILE A 77 0.97 -4.10 5.50
C ILE A 77 1.52 -2.74 5.91
N ILE A 78 2.84 -2.59 5.85
CA ILE A 78 3.55 -1.33 6.05
C ILE A 78 3.96 -0.79 4.66
N ASP A 79 3.59 0.45 4.35
CA ASP A 79 4.00 1.15 3.12
C ASP A 79 5.15 2.11 3.46
N ARG A 80 6.38 1.70 3.14
CA ARG A 80 7.64 2.38 3.50
C ARG A 80 7.84 3.73 2.81
N ARG A 81 6.93 4.13 1.92
CA ARG A 81 6.84 5.47 1.32
C ARG A 81 6.09 6.48 2.19
N LEU A 82 5.41 6.01 3.23
CA LEU A 82 4.63 6.84 4.17
C LEU A 82 5.31 6.97 5.54
N GLU A 83 6.38 6.21 5.77
CA GLU A 83 7.20 6.31 6.97
C GLU A 83 8.03 7.60 6.93
N THR A 84 7.64 8.60 7.73
CA THR A 84 8.55 9.68 8.08
C THR A 84 9.63 9.13 9.02
N PRO A 85 10.92 9.43 8.80
CA PRO A 85 11.97 8.95 9.69
C PRO A 85 11.78 9.57 11.09
N LYS A 86 11.52 8.73 12.09
CA LYS A 86 11.56 9.15 13.48
C LYS A 86 13.02 9.24 13.90
N SER A 87 13.43 10.46 14.24
CA SER A 87 14.78 10.85 14.65
C SER A 87 15.46 9.85 15.60
N GLU A 88 16.68 9.46 15.27
CA GLU A 88 17.75 9.36 16.29
C GLU A 88 18.39 10.76 16.43
N ALA A 89 19.09 11.04 17.53
CA ALA A 89 19.36 12.41 17.99
C ALA A 89 20.83 12.73 18.26
N ASP A 90 21.12 14.05 18.25
CA ASP A 90 22.34 14.75 18.72
C ASP A 90 23.64 14.43 17.92
N VAL A 91 24.53 15.38 17.61
CA VAL A 91 25.14 16.42 18.48
C VAL A 91 25.58 17.68 17.68
N ASP A 92 25.35 18.87 18.27
CA ASP A 92 25.99 20.21 18.09
C ASP A 92 26.23 20.85 16.69
N THR A 93 25.68 22.04 16.39
CA THR A 93 26.11 23.43 16.80
C THR A 93 27.32 23.92 15.97
N HIS A 94 27.25 24.94 15.11
CA HIS A 94 26.91 26.38 15.25
C HIS A 94 26.68 26.97 13.82
N ASN A 95 26.18 28.19 13.51
CA ASN A 95 25.63 29.30 14.29
C ASN A 95 24.66 30.15 13.40
N THR A 96 23.85 31.03 13.99
CA THR A 96 22.99 31.99 13.26
C THR A 96 23.67 33.36 13.11
N GLU A 97 23.64 33.98 11.92
CA GLU A 97 23.85 35.44 11.79
C GLU A 97 23.22 36.06 10.52
N MET A 98 23.13 37.39 10.48
CA MET A 98 22.22 38.19 9.63
C MET A 98 22.88 39.58 9.30
N VAL A 99 22.37 40.52 8.46
CA VAL A 99 21.01 40.74 7.93
C VAL A 99 20.96 40.87 6.36
N PRO A 100 20.89 42.01 5.61
CA PRO A 100 20.33 41.96 4.23
C PRO A 100 21.13 42.67 3.10
N ASP A 101 20.50 42.68 1.91
CA ASP A 101 20.52 43.73 0.87
C ASP A 101 21.79 44.05 0.06
N THR A 102 21.71 43.81 -1.26
CA THR A 102 21.18 44.84 -2.17
C THR A 102 20.93 44.34 -3.61
N GLN A 103 19.85 44.84 -4.24
CA GLN A 103 19.67 45.01 -5.71
C GLN A 103 19.51 43.73 -6.59
N LEU A 104 18.64 43.65 -7.63
CA LEU A 104 17.68 44.61 -8.21
C LEU A 104 16.49 43.89 -8.91
N LYS A 105 15.26 44.33 -8.62
CA LYS A 105 13.98 44.33 -9.39
C LYS A 105 13.73 43.22 -10.46
N ASN A 106 12.74 42.30 -10.32
CA ASN A 106 11.26 42.44 -10.20
C ASN A 106 10.51 42.95 -11.46
N ARG A 107 9.62 42.11 -12.05
CA ARG A 107 8.27 42.52 -12.55
C ARG A 107 7.33 41.34 -12.95
N LYS A 108 6.38 40.97 -12.06
CA LYS A 108 4.95 40.51 -12.29
C LYS A 108 4.62 39.43 -13.36
N LYS A 109 3.60 38.55 -13.27
CA LYS A 109 2.48 38.26 -12.33
C LYS A 109 2.03 36.81 -12.69
N GLN A 110 1.94 35.80 -11.83
CA GLN A 110 1.08 35.56 -10.65
C GLN A 110 -0.43 35.34 -10.95
N LYS A 111 -0.86 34.06 -10.93
CA LYS A 111 -2.16 33.45 -10.55
C LYS A 111 -2.28 32.06 -11.25
N GLU A 112 -2.76 30.97 -10.65
CA GLU A 112 -3.15 30.70 -9.26
C GLU A 112 -3.19 29.17 -8.98
N THR A 113 -3.00 28.75 -7.72
CA THR A 113 -3.32 27.43 -7.12
C THR A 113 -3.12 26.14 -7.93
N SER A 114 -2.07 25.38 -7.59
CA SER A 114 -2.19 23.94 -7.34
C SER A 114 -1.28 23.55 -6.17
N ASN A 115 -1.78 22.69 -5.26
CA ASN A 115 -1.07 22.36 -4.02
C ASN A 115 0.11 21.41 -4.31
N SER A 116 1.28 22.00 -4.58
CA SER A 116 2.55 21.29 -4.56
C SER A 116 2.98 21.10 -3.11
N THR A 117 2.46 20.06 -2.46
CA THR A 117 2.94 19.63 -1.14
C THR A 117 4.37 19.13 -1.31
N GLU A 118 5.35 19.92 -0.89
CA GLU A 118 6.77 19.56 -0.90
C GLU A 118 6.97 18.33 0.01
N LYS A 119 7.05 17.16 -0.61
CA LYS A 119 7.44 15.93 0.09
C LYS A 119 8.95 15.91 0.20
N SER A 120 9.45 15.77 1.42
CA SER A 120 10.87 15.54 1.69
C SER A 120 11.34 14.26 1.00
N ASP A 121 12.32 14.38 0.11
CA ASP A 121 12.94 13.23 -0.57
C ASP A 121 13.75 12.38 0.42
N ASN A 122 13.11 11.36 1.01
CA ASN A 122 13.81 10.20 1.57
C ASN A 122 14.05 9.20 0.45
N THR A 123 15.30 9.08 0.01
CA THR A 123 15.65 8.79 -1.39
C THR A 123 15.61 7.32 -1.83
N SER A 124 15.20 6.39 -0.97
CA SER A 124 15.09 4.95 -1.27
C SER A 124 13.74 4.57 -1.91
N TYR A 125 12.61 4.80 -1.23
CA TYR A 125 11.31 4.25 -1.62
C TYR A 125 10.55 5.12 -2.65
N LYS A 126 10.85 4.92 -3.93
CA LYS A 126 10.18 5.58 -5.06
C LYS A 126 8.90 4.86 -5.48
N ASP A 127 7.87 5.58 -5.95
CA ASP A 127 6.65 4.94 -6.44
C ASP A 127 6.96 4.03 -7.65
N PRO A 128 6.68 2.71 -7.58
CA PRO A 128 7.03 1.78 -8.64
C PRO A 128 6.31 2.06 -9.97
N ILE A 129 5.22 2.84 -9.98
CA ILE A 129 4.59 3.25 -11.25
C ILE A 129 5.54 4.05 -12.15
N LEU A 130 6.50 4.76 -11.56
CA LEU A 130 7.46 5.61 -12.27
C LEU A 130 8.55 4.81 -13.01
N GLN A 131 8.64 3.49 -12.78
CA GLN A 131 9.48 2.58 -13.59
C GLN A 131 9.11 2.64 -15.08
N PHE A 132 7.83 2.90 -15.38
CA PHE A 132 7.30 3.03 -16.74
C PHE A 132 7.38 4.46 -17.29
N GLY A 133 8.17 5.34 -16.66
CA GLY A 133 8.40 6.72 -17.04
C GLY A 133 7.41 7.72 -16.41
N VAL A 134 7.56 9.00 -16.75
CA VAL A 134 6.78 10.10 -16.16
C VAL A 134 5.31 10.08 -16.65
N LEU A 135 5.07 9.76 -17.92
CA LEU A 135 3.75 9.82 -18.56
C LEU A 135 3.09 8.43 -18.65
N THR A 136 2.86 7.80 -17.50
CA THR A 136 2.14 6.52 -17.40
C THR A 136 0.65 6.67 -17.76
N PRO A 137 0.04 5.79 -18.57
CA PRO A 137 -1.39 5.83 -18.86
C PRO A 137 -2.26 5.73 -17.59
N PRO A 138 -3.43 6.40 -17.53
CA PRO A 138 -4.28 6.38 -16.35
C PRO A 138 -4.78 4.98 -15.99
N GLN A 139 -5.01 4.11 -16.98
CA GLN A 139 -5.43 2.72 -16.75
C GLN A 139 -4.33 1.89 -16.06
N LEU A 140 -3.05 2.23 -16.26
CA LEU A 140 -1.94 1.60 -15.54
C LEU A 140 -1.92 2.00 -14.06
N ARG A 141 -2.30 3.25 -13.75
CA ARG A 141 -2.50 3.73 -12.37
C ARG A 141 -3.69 3.04 -11.70
N THR A 142 -4.84 2.95 -12.37
CA THR A 142 -6.00 2.21 -11.86
C THR A 142 -5.69 0.73 -11.64
N SER A 143 -4.89 0.12 -12.54
CA SER A 143 -4.39 -1.25 -12.38
C SER A 143 -3.52 -1.40 -11.12
N GLN A 144 -2.58 -0.49 -10.88
CA GLN A 144 -1.76 -0.44 -9.66
C GLN A 144 -2.62 -0.31 -8.38
N GLU A 145 -3.65 0.54 -8.41
CA GLU A 145 -4.59 0.69 -7.28
C GLU A 145 -5.38 -0.58 -7.01
N ASP A 146 -5.91 -1.25 -8.04
CA ASP A 146 -6.65 -2.50 -7.87
C ASP A 146 -5.75 -3.62 -7.32
N PHE A 147 -4.50 -3.71 -7.77
CA PHE A 147 -3.53 -4.64 -7.17
C PHE A 147 -3.15 -4.26 -5.73
N ASP A 148 -3.13 -2.97 -5.34
CA ASP A 148 -2.96 -2.58 -3.92
C ASP A 148 -4.16 -3.01 -3.05
N ARG A 149 -5.38 -2.79 -3.53
CA ARG A 149 -6.61 -3.23 -2.85
C ARG A 149 -6.61 -4.75 -2.67
N ALA A 150 -6.28 -5.50 -3.73
CA ALA A 150 -6.16 -6.95 -3.67
C ALA A 150 -5.06 -7.42 -2.70
N LEU A 151 -3.89 -6.76 -2.68
CA LEU A 151 -2.82 -7.08 -1.73
C LEU A 151 -3.27 -6.87 -0.28
N ARG A 152 -3.93 -5.75 0.05
CA ARG A 152 -4.49 -5.49 1.39
C ARG A 152 -5.51 -6.55 1.81
N LEU A 153 -6.43 -6.90 0.92
CA LEU A 153 -7.43 -7.93 1.15
C LEU A 153 -6.77 -9.31 1.37
N SER A 154 -5.68 -9.64 0.68
CA SER A 154 -4.98 -10.93 0.87
C SER A 154 -4.47 -11.11 2.30
N VAL A 155 -3.96 -10.05 2.93
CA VAL A 155 -3.46 -10.09 4.32
C VAL A 155 -4.61 -10.22 5.32
N GLN A 156 -5.74 -9.54 5.08
CA GLN A 156 -6.95 -9.72 5.88
C GLN A 156 -7.51 -11.15 5.79
N ILE A 157 -7.55 -11.71 4.58
CA ILE A 157 -7.97 -13.09 4.31
C ILE A 157 -7.08 -14.09 5.07
N VAL A 158 -5.76 -13.93 5.06
CA VAL A 158 -4.83 -14.80 5.81
C VAL A 158 -5.01 -14.67 7.33
N ASN A 159 -5.26 -13.46 7.85
CA ASN A 159 -5.56 -13.27 9.27
C ASN A 159 -6.87 -13.96 9.67
N ILE A 160 -7.90 -13.94 8.82
CA ILE A 160 -9.18 -14.64 9.06
C ILE A 160 -9.00 -16.16 8.96
N GLN A 161 -8.24 -16.66 7.98
CA GLN A 161 -7.87 -18.08 7.91
C GLN A 161 -7.20 -18.55 9.20
N ARG A 162 -6.28 -17.76 9.76
CA ARG A 162 -5.65 -18.08 11.06
C ARG A 162 -6.64 -18.07 12.22
N LYS A 163 -7.56 -17.10 12.28
CA LYS A 163 -8.64 -17.06 13.29
C LYS A 163 -9.58 -18.26 13.19
N ILE A 164 -9.92 -18.69 11.97
CA ILE A 164 -10.69 -19.91 11.71
C ILE A 164 -9.94 -21.13 12.23
N VAL A 165 -8.68 -21.33 11.85
CA VAL A 165 -7.86 -22.50 12.26
C VAL A 165 -7.68 -22.59 13.78
N ILE A 166 -7.45 -21.45 14.45
CA ILE A 166 -7.36 -21.40 15.92
C ILE A 166 -8.71 -21.84 16.53
N LEU A 167 -9.81 -21.26 16.08
CA LEU A 167 -11.13 -21.51 16.67
C LEU A 167 -11.69 -22.91 16.33
N THR A 168 -11.36 -23.49 15.17
CA THR A 168 -11.64 -24.92 14.92
C THR A 168 -10.82 -25.82 15.82
N SER A 169 -9.54 -25.50 16.06
CA SER A 169 -8.71 -26.25 17.02
C SER A 169 -9.24 -26.12 18.45
N GLU A 170 -9.77 -24.97 18.85
CA GLU A 170 -10.46 -24.78 20.14
C GLU A 170 -11.73 -25.63 20.25
N LEU A 171 -12.47 -25.82 19.15
CA LEU A 171 -13.69 -26.66 19.12
C LEU A 171 -13.39 -28.17 19.07
N GLU A 172 -12.28 -28.58 18.45
CA GLU A 172 -11.85 -29.99 18.34
C GLU A 172 -11.23 -30.55 19.64
N ASN A 173 -10.84 -29.69 20.59
CA ASN A 173 -10.23 -30.07 21.86
C ASN A 173 -11.18 -29.95 23.08
N ILE A 174 -12.51 -30.03 22.86
CA ILE A 174 -13.58 -29.98 23.89
C ILE A 174 -14.36 -31.30 23.93
#